data_AF-A0A6M0BIS6-F1
#
_entry.id   AF-A0A6M0BIS6-F1
#
_cell.length_a   1.000
_cell.length_b   1.000
_cell.length_c   1.000
_cell.angle_alpha   90.00
_cell.angle_beta   90.00
_cell.angle_gamma   90.00
#
_symmetry.space_group_name_H-M   'P 1'
#
loop_
_entity.id
_entity.type
_entity.pdbx_description
1 polymer ?
#
loop_
_entity_poly.entity_id
_entity_poly.type
_entity_poly.pdbx_seq_one_letter_code
_entity_poly.pdbx_strand_id
1 'polypeptide(L)'
;MSYCLNPKCQNPQNPNQARFCAYCGHRLRLGGRFRALRLISIGGMGRTFLGVDEADDSKTKCIIKQLSLQNQDTNNAQKAAESFRQEATRLQVLGQHPQIPELLAYF
;
A
#
# COMPACT_ATOMS: atom_id res chain seq x y z
N MET A 1 5.82 3.45 14.20
CA MET A 1 4.37 3.71 14.35
C MET A 1 3.61 2.93 13.28
N SER A 2 2.29 2.86 13.34
CA SER A 2 1.46 2.22 12.31
C SER A 2 0.55 3.27 11.67
N TYR A 3 0.39 3.23 10.36
CA TYR A 3 -0.44 4.16 9.59
C TYR A 3 -1.67 3.46 9.04
N CYS A 4 -2.85 4.04 9.24
CA CYS A 4 -4.11 3.50 8.75
C CYS A 4 -4.26 3.70 7.24
N LEU A 5 -4.50 2.61 6.50
CA LEU A 5 -4.69 2.65 5.05
C LEU A 5 -6.11 3.07 4.62
N ASN A 6 -7.05 3.19 5.56
CA ASN A 6 -8.41 3.66 5.27
C ASN A 6 -8.38 5.15 4.86
N PRO A 7 -8.77 5.51 3.61
CA PRO A 7 -8.77 6.90 3.15
C PRO A 7 -9.72 7.83 3.90
N LYS A 8 -10.73 7.27 4.58
CA LYS A 8 -11.71 8.06 5.35
C LYS A 8 -11.29 8.27 6.81
N CYS A 9 -10.10 7.80 7.21
CA CYS A 9 -9.62 7.91 8.58
C CYS A 9 -9.11 9.34 8.88
N GLN A 10 -9.73 10.05 9.81
CA GLN A 10 -9.30 11.41 10.19
C GLN A 10 -8.04 11.39 11.07
N ASN A 11 -7.82 10.32 11.85
CA ASN A 11 -6.60 10.14 12.63
C ASN A 11 -5.90 8.82 12.27
N PRO A 12 -5.00 8.81 11.26
CA PRO A 12 -4.41 7.58 10.75
C PRO A 12 -3.21 7.08 11.55
N GLN A 13 -2.66 7.87 12.48
CA GLN A 13 -1.48 7.47 13.25
C GLN A 13 -1.88 6.57 14.42
N ASN A 14 -1.17 5.45 14.56
CA ASN A 14 -1.43 4.45 15.58
C ASN A 14 -0.12 3.97 16.24
N PRO A 15 -0.19 3.47 17.48
CA PRO A 15 0.95 2.83 18.14
C PRO A 15 1.58 1.69 17.31
N ASN A 16 2.82 1.36 17.63
CA ASN A 16 3.46 0.16 17.08
C ASN A 16 2.62 -1.09 17.41
N GLN A 17 2.57 -2.04 16.48
CA GLN A 17 1.92 -3.35 16.66
C GLN A 17 0.40 -3.35 16.88
N ALA A 18 -0.26 -2.19 16.93
CA ALA A 18 -1.72 -2.12 16.94
C ALA A 18 -2.28 -2.91 15.73
N ARG A 19 -3.23 -3.81 15.99
CA ARG A 19 -3.85 -4.64 14.93
C ARG A 19 -4.96 -3.89 14.20
N PHE A 20 -5.63 -2.98 14.90
CA PHE A 20 -6.73 -2.17 14.40
C PHE A 20 -6.48 -0.70 14.69
N CYS A 21 -6.96 0.17 13.80
CA CYS A 21 -6.91 1.61 13.98
C CYS A 21 -7.79 2.01 15.16
N ALA A 22 -7.22 2.74 16.14
CA ALA A 22 -7.95 3.22 17.30
C ALA A 22 -9.08 4.20 16.93
N TYR A 23 -8.95 4.88 15.79
CA TYR A 23 -9.92 5.89 15.35
C TYR A 23 -11.07 5.32 14.51
N CYS A 24 -10.79 4.40 13.57
CA CYS A 24 -11.81 3.92 12.61
C CYS A 24 -11.99 2.39 12.58
N GLY A 25 -11.32 1.63 13.45
CA GLY A 25 -11.44 0.17 13.52
C GLY A 25 -10.85 -0.59 12.33
N HIS A 26 -10.28 0.07 11.33
CA HIS A 26 -9.69 -0.58 10.16
C HIS A 26 -8.45 -1.41 10.55
N ARG A 27 -8.27 -2.59 9.95
CA ARG A 27 -7.06 -3.41 10.17
C ARG A 27 -5.81 -2.64 9.72
N LEU A 28 -4.78 -2.65 10.55
CA LEU A 28 -3.52 -1.94 10.27
C LEU A 28 -2.48 -2.79 9.53
N ARG A 29 -2.76 -4.09 9.35
CA ARG A 29 -1.95 -5.02 8.55
C ARG A 29 -2.71 -5.45 7.30
N LEU A 30 -2.16 -5.12 6.13
CA LEU A 30 -2.62 -5.58 4.82
C LEU A 30 -2.21 -7.04 4.61
N GLY A 31 -3.18 -7.90 4.28
CA GLY A 31 -2.94 -9.35 4.15
C GLY A 31 -2.43 -10.01 5.44
N GLY A 32 -2.57 -9.36 6.60
CA GLY A 32 -1.97 -9.83 7.86
C GLY A 32 -0.44 -9.68 7.96
N ARG A 33 0.22 -9.20 6.89
CA ARG A 33 1.69 -9.19 6.73
C ARG A 33 2.28 -7.79 6.62
N PHE A 34 1.73 -6.93 5.78
CA PHE A 34 2.34 -5.63 5.50
C PHE A 34 1.75 -4.54 6.37
N ARG A 35 2.58 -3.73 7.01
CA ARG A 35 2.13 -2.62 7.85
C ARG A 35 2.66 -1.29 7.31
N ALA A 36 1.76 -0.36 7.01
CA ALA A 36 2.16 0.98 6.61
C ALA A 36 2.74 1.75 7.81
N LEU A 37 3.82 2.48 7.58
CA LEU A 37 4.47 3.34 8.57
C LEU A 37 4.09 4.81 8.38
N ARG A 38 4.08 5.28 7.12
CA ARG A 38 3.69 6.65 6.74
C ARG A 38 3.34 6.76 5.27
N LEU A 39 2.49 7.72 4.94
CA LEU A 39 2.29 8.17 3.56
C LEU A 39 3.55 8.90 3.06
N ILE A 40 4.00 8.59 1.84
CA ILE A 40 5.17 9.24 1.22
C ILE A 40 4.81 10.05 -0.02
N SER A 41 3.75 9.69 -0.74
CA SER A 41 3.34 10.40 -1.95
C SER A 41 1.87 10.15 -2.28
N ILE A 42 1.22 11.15 -2.88
CA ILE A 42 -0.08 11.05 -3.54
C ILE A 42 0.13 11.52 -4.98
N GLY A 43 -0.32 10.74 -5.96
CA GLY A 43 -0.17 11.08 -7.38
C GLY A 43 -1.10 10.29 -8.29
N GLY A 44 -0.81 10.27 -9.59
CA GLY A 44 -1.67 9.66 -10.61
C GLY A 44 -1.97 8.16 -10.41
N MET A 45 -1.15 7.46 -9.64
CA MET A 45 -1.31 6.04 -9.30
C MET A 45 -1.96 5.82 -7.92
N GLY A 46 -2.48 6.87 -7.29
CA GLY A 46 -3.08 6.81 -5.96
C GLY A 46 -2.11 7.22 -4.85
N ARG A 47 -2.09 6.45 -3.76
CA ARG A 47 -1.32 6.72 -2.54
C ARG A 47 -0.18 5.73 -2.39
N THR A 48 1.01 6.23 -2.09
CA THR A 48 2.20 5.42 -1.86
C THR A 48 2.64 5.58 -0.41
N PHE A 49 2.91 4.46 0.26
CA PHE A 49 3.32 4.41 1.66
C PHE A 49 4.66 3.72 1.81
N LEU A 50 5.47 4.21 2.75
CA LEU A 50 6.54 3.42 3.33
C LEU A 50 5.91 2.40 4.28
N GLY A 51 6.21 1.13 4.09
CA GLY A 51 5.74 0.04 4.93
C GLY A 51 6.88 -0.84 5.43
N VAL A 52 6.50 -1.86 6.19
CA VAL A 52 7.36 -2.97 6.59
C VAL A 52 6.65 -4.29 6.32
N ASP A 53 7.44 -5.28 5.95
CA ASP A 53 7.03 -6.66 5.92
C ASP A 53 7.16 -7.26 7.33
N GLU A 54 6.05 -7.66 7.94
CA GLU A 54 6.02 -8.25 9.28
C GLU A 54 6.23 -9.77 9.26
N ALA A 55 6.33 -10.42 8.10
CA ALA A 55 6.69 -11.83 8.00
C ALA A 55 8.21 -12.04 8.09
N ASP A 56 9.00 -10.98 7.89
CA ASP A 56 10.44 -10.99 8.00
C ASP A 56 10.86 -10.45 9.38
N ASP A 57 11.61 -11.25 10.14
CA ASP A 57 12.12 -10.88 11.47
C ASP A 57 13.03 -9.64 11.43
N SER A 58 13.69 -9.39 10.30
CA SER A 58 14.50 -8.19 10.07
C SER A 58 13.67 -6.94 9.81
N LYS A 59 12.34 -7.08 9.67
CA LYS A 59 11.38 -6.00 9.37
C LYS A 59 11.79 -5.18 8.15
N THR A 60 12.11 -5.88 7.07
CA THR A 60 12.49 -5.27 5.80
C THR A 60 11.47 -4.22 5.37
N LYS A 61 11.97 -3.03 5.01
CA LYS A 61 11.14 -1.93 4.52
C LYS A 61 10.64 -2.26 3.13
N CYS A 62 9.38 -1.95 2.88
CA CYS A 62 8.76 -2.14 1.56
C CYS A 62 7.94 -0.90 1.18
N ILE A 63 7.50 -0.86 -0.08
CA ILE A 63 6.60 0.15 -0.60
C ILE A 63 5.21 -0.47 -0.74
N ILE A 64 4.20 0.18 -0.18
CA ILE A 64 2.80 -0.19 -0.36
C ILE A 64 2.18 0.86 -1.29
N LYS A 65 1.74 0.44 -2.48
CA LYS A 65 0.97 1.28 -3.40
C LYS A 65 -0.51 0.94 -3.27
N GLN A 66 -1.34 1.97 -3.21
CA GLN A 66 -2.78 1.82 -3.10
C GLN A 66 -3.46 2.74 -4.09
N LEU A 67 -4.21 2.15 -5.03
CA LEU A 67 -5.02 2.90 -5.96
C LEU A 67 -6.00 3.81 -5.20
N SER A 68 -6.08 5.07 -5.61
CA SER A 68 -7.05 6.05 -5.09
C SER A 68 -7.69 6.77 -6.26
N LEU A 69 -9.02 6.69 -6.35
CA LEU A 69 -9.82 7.27 -7.44
C LEU A 69 -10.49 8.59 -7.02
N GLN A 70 -10.20 9.11 -5.83
CA GLN A 70 -10.91 10.26 -5.25
C GLN A 70 -10.85 11.53 -6.10
N ASN A 71 -9.87 11.65 -6.99
CA ASN A 71 -9.64 12.84 -7.82
C ASN A 71 -9.73 12.57 -9.33
N GLN A 72 -10.36 11.48 -9.76
CA GLN A 72 -10.42 11.11 -11.18
C GLN A 72 -11.84 11.05 -11.73
N ASP A 73 -12.06 11.63 -12.91
CA ASP A 73 -13.26 11.42 -13.72
C ASP A 73 -13.44 9.92 -14.03
N THR A 74 -14.69 9.49 -14.27
CA THR A 74 -15.05 8.07 -14.44
C THR A 74 -14.24 7.33 -15.51
N ASN A 75 -13.95 7.98 -16.65
CA ASN A 75 -13.09 7.40 -17.71
C ASN A 75 -11.61 7.28 -17.30
N ASN A 76 -11.11 8.19 -16.46
CA ASN A 76 -9.75 8.13 -15.95
C ASN A 76 -9.62 7.02 -14.89
N ALA A 77 -10.66 6.82 -14.09
CA ALA A 77 -10.68 5.83 -13.02
C ALA A 77 -10.49 4.39 -13.53
N GLN A 78 -11.14 4.03 -14.65
CA GLN A 78 -10.97 2.70 -15.26
C GLN A 78 -9.54 2.48 -15.76
N LYS A 79 -8.98 3.47 -16.47
CA LYS A 79 -7.59 3.42 -16.97
C LYS A 79 -6.57 3.35 -15.84
N ALA A 80 -6.79 4.07 -14.74
CA ALA A 80 -5.92 4.04 -13.58
C ALA A 80 -5.97 2.67 -12.88
N ALA A 81 -7.16 2.08 -12.74
CA ALA A 81 -7.31 0.73 -12.21
C ALA A 81 -6.64 -0.33 -13.10
N GLU A 82 -6.78 -0.20 -14.42
CA GLU A 82 -6.11 -1.09 -15.36
C GLU A 82 -4.59 -0.95 -15.32
N SER A 83 -4.06 0.29 -15.32
CA SER A 83 -2.62 0.55 -15.22
C SER A 83 -2.04 -0.01 -13.92
N PHE A 84 -2.76 0.16 -12.80
CA PHE A 84 -2.36 -0.38 -11.50
C PHE A 84 -2.29 -1.92 -11.51
N ARG A 85 -3.27 -2.59 -12.15
CA ARG A 85 -3.24 -4.05 -12.34
C ARG A 85 -2.09 -4.50 -13.23
N GLN A 86 -1.90 -3.83 -14.38
CA GLN A 86 -0.86 -4.17 -15.34
C GLN A 86 0.55 -4.02 -14.73
N GLU A 87 0.78 -3.01 -13.87
CA GLU A 87 2.05 -2.87 -13.15
C GLU A 87 2.34 -4.14 -12.32
N ALA A 88 1.39 -4.60 -11.50
CA ALA A 88 1.56 -5.81 -10.71
C ALA A 88 1.80 -7.05 -11.58
N THR A 89 1.00 -7.25 -12.64
CA THR A 89 1.20 -8.38 -13.57
C THR A 89 2.58 -8.36 -14.23
N ARG A 90 3.07 -7.19 -14.66
CA ARG A 90 4.40 -7.08 -15.28
C ARG A 90 5.51 -7.38 -14.29
N LEU A 91 5.44 -6.87 -13.07
CA LEU A 91 6.44 -7.17 -12.03
C LEU A 91 6.43 -8.66 -11.67
N GLN A 92 5.26 -9.31 -11.64
CA GLN A 92 5.16 -10.75 -11.41
C GLN A 92 5.85 -11.57 -12.51
N VAL A 93 5.73 -11.16 -13.78
CA VAL A 93 6.40 -11.82 -14.92
C VAL A 93 7.92 -11.58 -14.89
N LEU A 94 8.35 -10.38 -14.53
CA LEU A 94 9.78 -10.02 -14.46
C LEU A 94 10.51 -10.71 -13.30
N GLY A 95 9.80 -11.03 -12.22
CA GLY A 95 10.37 -11.71 -11.06
C GLY A 95 11.43 -10.88 -10.32
N GLN A 96 12.47 -11.55 -9.81
CA GLN A 96 13.57 -10.90 -9.10
C GLN A 96 14.62 -10.41 -10.07
N HIS A 97 14.94 -9.11 -10.00
CA HIS A 97 15.98 -8.51 -10.82
C HIS A 97 16.69 -7.37 -10.07
N PRO A 98 18.03 -7.24 -10.13
CA PRO A 98 18.78 -6.25 -9.34
C PRO A 98 18.39 -4.78 -9.56
N GLN A 99 17.84 -4.45 -10.73
CA GLN A 99 17.49 -3.09 -11.13
C GLN A 99 15.97 -2.84 -11.27
N ILE A 100 15.14 -3.84 -10.99
CA ILE A 100 13.67 -3.72 -11.10
C ILE A 100 13.07 -4.12 -9.75
N PRO A 101 12.12 -3.34 -9.21
CA PRO A 101 11.47 -3.71 -7.96
C PRO A 101 10.80 -5.09 -8.03
N GLU A 102 10.96 -5.90 -6.99
CA GLU A 102 10.23 -7.16 -6.86
C GLU A 102 8.79 -6.91 -6.38
N LEU A 103 7.83 -7.66 -6.91
CA LEU A 103 6.48 -7.70 -6.38
C LEU A 103 6.39 -8.68 -5.20
N LEU A 104 6.18 -8.16 -3.99
CA LEU A 104 6.03 -9.00 -2.80
C LEU A 104 4.61 -9.59 -2.64
N ALA A 105 3.57 -8.82 -3.02
CA ALA A 105 2.17 -9.23 -2.94
C ALA A 105 1.26 -8.28 -3.73
N TYR A 106 0.07 -8.76 -4.09
CA TYR A 106 -1.01 -8.01 -4.74
C TYR A 106 -2.38 -8.43 -4.16
N PHE A 107 -3.30 -7.48 -3.96
CA PHE A 107 -4.61 -7.68 -3.32
C PHE A 107 -5.72 -6.92 -4.04
#